data_AF-A0AAJ7RLB3-F1
#
_entry.id   AF-A0AAJ7RLB3-F1
#
_cell.length_a   1.000
_cell.length_b   1.000
_cell.length_c   1.000
_cell.angle_alpha   90.00
_cell.angle_beta   90.00
_cell.angle_gamma   90.00
#
_symmetry.space_group_name_H-M   'P 1'
#
loop_
_entity.id
_entity.type
_entity.pdbx_description
1 polymer ?
#
loop_
_entity_poly.entity_id
_entity_poly.type
_entity_poly.pdbx_seq_one_letter_code
_entity_poly.pdbx_strand_id
1 'polypeptide(L)'
;MGFTELYNHYMIEKADVRTNDWFLIHSPIPLGLILISYLYFVLGCGPRYMKNRQPLSLKTYIKYYNIFQIVVNALLVYYVATSGWTTHINFGCVPFDYGTDPISIRLTHVIYWTFIVKIIDLSETAVFIFRKKNNQISGLHLYHHVTTCLFAWLSCKYWTSYMGSLTLLINCGVHVIMYTYYLLSSTGKPSIQGVLKVIKPYITIVQMVRYNSGFSSFMPFKEFYRRATYLNGALYYIY
;
A
#
# COMPACT_ATOMS: atom_id res chain seq x y z
N MET A 1 -5.63 -23.14 27.59
CA MET A 1 -6.59 -22.19 27.02
C MET A 1 -7.35 -22.88 25.88
N GLY A 2 -8.68 -22.88 25.94
CA GLY A 2 -9.51 -23.33 24.83
C GLY A 2 -9.44 -22.37 23.63
N PHE A 3 -9.93 -22.80 22.46
CA PHE A 3 -9.94 -21.97 21.24
C PHE A 3 -10.66 -20.62 21.45
N THR A 4 -11.81 -20.63 22.13
CA THR A 4 -12.59 -19.43 22.43
C THR A 4 -11.84 -18.48 23.38
N GLU A 5 -11.14 -19.01 24.39
CA GLU A 5 -10.33 -18.20 25.31
C GLU A 5 -9.14 -17.57 24.59
N LEU A 6 -8.47 -18.34 23.71
CA LEU A 6 -7.38 -17.83 22.89
C LEU A 6 -7.86 -16.73 21.94
N TYR A 7 -9.01 -16.93 21.31
CA TYR A 7 -9.63 -15.94 20.44
C TYR A 7 -9.93 -14.65 21.20
N ASN A 8 -10.60 -14.74 22.35
CA ASN A 8 -10.93 -13.57 23.17
C ASN A 8 -9.66 -12.84 23.65
N HIS A 9 -8.63 -13.58 24.06
CA HIS A 9 -7.37 -12.99 24.50
C HIS A 9 -6.71 -12.12 23.41
N TYR A 10 -6.59 -12.64 22.18
CA TYR A 10 -5.96 -11.88 21.10
C TYR A 10 -6.89 -10.85 20.46
N MET A 11 -8.17 -11.16 20.30
CA MET A 11 -9.09 -10.33 19.51
C MET A 11 -9.83 -9.29 20.33
N ILE A 12 -9.89 -9.43 21.65
CA ILE A 12 -10.62 -8.53 22.56
C ILE A 12 -9.66 -7.94 23.58
N GLU A 13 -8.96 -8.76 24.37
CA GLU A 13 -8.14 -8.27 25.49
C GLU A 13 -6.89 -7.49 25.05
N LYS A 14 -6.23 -7.96 23.98
CA LYS A 14 -5.03 -7.31 23.43
C LYS A 14 -5.33 -6.29 22.32
N ALA A 15 -6.57 -6.19 21.89
CA ALA A 15 -6.96 -5.30 20.81
C ALA A 15 -7.01 -3.84 21.27
N ASP A 16 -6.76 -2.92 20.35
CA ASP A 16 -6.99 -1.51 20.60
C ASP A 16 -8.50 -1.26 20.68
N VAL A 17 -8.96 -0.88 21.87
CA VAL A 17 -10.37 -0.63 22.16
C VAL A 17 -10.98 0.45 21.25
N ARG A 18 -10.17 1.35 20.69
CA ARG A 18 -10.63 2.45 19.83
C ARG A 18 -11.12 1.98 18.47
N THR A 19 -10.56 0.87 17.95
CA THR A 19 -10.79 0.38 16.58
C THR A 19 -11.50 -0.95 16.52
N ASN A 20 -11.71 -1.60 17.66
CA ASN A 20 -12.17 -2.99 17.74
C ASN A 20 -13.50 -3.24 17.01
N ASP A 21 -14.38 -2.24 16.97
CA ASP A 21 -15.70 -2.36 16.34
C ASP A 21 -15.74 -1.78 14.91
N TRP A 22 -14.59 -1.37 14.36
CA TRP A 22 -14.52 -0.81 13.03
C TRP A 22 -14.71 -1.87 11.94
N PHE A 23 -15.30 -1.45 10.83
CA PHE A 23 -15.56 -2.30 9.68
C PHE A 23 -14.27 -2.97 9.19
N LEU A 24 -14.29 -4.31 9.07
CA LEU A 24 -13.17 -5.20 8.71
C LEU A 24 -12.05 -5.36 9.76
N ILE A 25 -12.11 -4.67 10.91
CA ILE A 25 -11.12 -4.80 11.99
C ILE A 25 -11.57 -5.75 13.10
N HIS A 26 -12.88 -5.88 13.31
CA HIS A 26 -13.46 -6.70 14.38
C HIS A 26 -12.90 -8.13 14.43
N SER A 27 -12.77 -8.78 13.28
CA SER A 27 -12.32 -10.16 13.14
C SER A 27 -11.22 -10.27 12.07
N PRO A 28 -10.30 -11.25 12.12
CA PRO A 28 -9.32 -11.45 11.05
C PRO A 28 -9.93 -12.18 9.86
N ILE A 29 -11.12 -12.77 10.02
CA ILE A 29 -11.80 -13.59 9.01
C ILE A 29 -12.07 -12.80 7.72
N PRO A 30 -12.65 -11.57 7.75
CA PRO A 30 -12.91 -10.81 6.54
C PRO A 30 -11.64 -10.53 5.73
N LEU A 31 -10.56 -10.12 6.39
CA LEU A 31 -9.28 -9.89 5.71
C LEU A 31 -8.70 -11.19 5.13
N GLY A 32 -8.75 -12.29 5.90
CA GLY A 32 -8.33 -13.60 5.43
C GLY A 32 -9.06 -14.02 4.17
N LEU A 33 -10.39 -13.86 4.13
CA LEU A 33 -11.21 -14.14 2.96
C LEU A 33 -10.85 -13.24 1.77
N ILE A 34 -10.63 -11.95 1.99
CA ILE A 34 -10.19 -11.01 0.94
C ILE A 34 -8.86 -11.46 0.34
N LEU A 35 -7.86 -11.76 1.18
CA LEU A 35 -6.52 -12.14 0.71
C LEU A 35 -6.50 -13.50 0.02
N ILE A 36 -7.23 -14.48 0.53
CA ILE A 36 -7.38 -15.80 -0.11
C ILE A 36 -8.06 -15.64 -1.47
N SER A 37 -9.15 -14.86 -1.53
CA SER A 37 -9.87 -14.58 -2.78
C SER A 37 -8.99 -13.86 -3.78
N TYR A 38 -8.20 -12.88 -3.32
CA TYR A 38 -7.22 -12.16 -4.13
C TYR A 38 -6.16 -13.09 -4.70
N LEU A 39 -5.53 -13.95 -3.88
CA LEU A 39 -4.52 -14.90 -4.34
C LEU A 39 -5.10 -15.92 -5.31
N TYR A 40 -6.29 -16.44 -5.03
CA TYR A 40 -7.02 -17.35 -5.93
C TYR A 40 -7.31 -16.68 -7.28
N PHE A 41 -7.73 -15.42 -7.26
CA PHE A 41 -7.98 -14.65 -8.47
C PHE A 41 -6.69 -14.42 -9.26
N VAL A 42 -5.61 -13.97 -8.61
CA VAL A 42 -4.36 -13.61 -9.28
C VAL A 42 -3.62 -14.82 -9.84
N LEU A 43 -3.57 -15.92 -9.09
CA LEU A 43 -2.79 -17.10 -9.47
C LEU A 43 -3.58 -18.11 -10.31
N GLY A 44 -4.92 -18.10 -10.20
CA GLY A 44 -5.78 -19.10 -10.81
C GLY A 44 -6.82 -18.51 -11.75
N CYS A 45 -7.87 -17.92 -11.18
CA CYS A 45 -9.09 -17.57 -11.90
C CYS A 45 -8.86 -16.54 -13.01
N GLY A 46 -8.19 -15.42 -12.69
CA GLY A 46 -7.95 -14.31 -13.60
C GLY A 46 -7.13 -14.69 -14.85
N PRO A 47 -5.94 -15.31 -14.68
CA PRO A 47 -5.14 -15.77 -15.82
C PRO A 47 -5.88 -16.79 -16.71
N ARG A 48 -6.64 -17.72 -16.10
CA ARG A 48 -7.45 -18.70 -16.85
C ARG A 48 -8.55 -18.02 -17.65
N TYR A 49 -9.26 -17.06 -17.05
CA TYR A 49 -10.29 -16.27 -17.71
C TYR A 49 -9.76 -15.47 -18.91
N MET A 50 -8.55 -14.91 -18.78
CA MET A 50 -7.92 -14.10 -19.82
C MET A 50 -7.19 -14.92 -20.89
N LYS A 51 -7.00 -16.24 -20.73
CA LYS A 51 -6.21 -17.09 -21.64
C LYS A 51 -6.63 -16.90 -23.11
N ASN A 52 -7.93 -16.99 -23.39
CA ASN A 52 -8.49 -16.94 -24.74
C ASN A 52 -9.10 -15.57 -25.11
N ARG A 53 -8.85 -14.51 -24.32
CA ARG A 53 -9.41 -13.16 -24.54
C ARG A 53 -8.33 -12.18 -24.98
N GLN A 54 -8.71 -11.14 -25.71
CA GLN A 54 -7.80 -10.03 -26.01
C GLN A 54 -7.62 -9.13 -24.78
N PRO A 55 -6.48 -8.42 -24.64
CA PRO A 55 -6.25 -7.52 -23.51
C PRO A 55 -7.29 -6.38 -23.50
N LEU A 56 -7.89 -6.13 -22.34
CA LEU A 56 -8.91 -5.10 -22.19
C LEU A 56 -8.28 -3.70 -22.14
N SER A 57 -8.87 -2.75 -22.86
CA SER A 57 -8.48 -1.33 -22.81
C SER A 57 -9.12 -0.65 -21.60
N LEU A 58 -8.48 -0.77 -20.44
CA LEU A 58 -8.94 -0.17 -19.17
C LEU A 58 -8.45 1.27 -18.97
N LYS A 59 -8.23 2.03 -20.04
CA LYS A 59 -7.64 3.39 -19.98
C LYS A 59 -8.43 4.33 -19.07
N THR A 60 -9.75 4.32 -19.20
CA THR A 60 -10.66 5.16 -18.39
C THR A 60 -10.59 4.79 -16.91
N TYR A 61 -10.63 3.49 -16.59
CA TYR A 61 -10.48 2.99 -15.22
C TYR A 61 -9.15 3.44 -14.62
N ILE A 62 -8.04 3.23 -15.33
CA ILE A 62 -6.70 3.60 -14.85
C ILE A 62 -6.61 5.10 -14.59
N LYS A 63 -7.19 5.94 -15.45
CA LYS A 63 -7.20 7.39 -15.26
C LYS A 63 -7.90 7.78 -13.94
N TYR A 64 -9.12 7.29 -13.72
CA TYR A 64 -9.87 7.61 -12.50
C TYR A 64 -9.25 6.98 -11.25
N TYR A 65 -8.72 5.77 -11.37
CA TYR A 65 -7.99 5.10 -10.30
C TYR A 65 -6.74 5.91 -9.88
N ASN A 66 -5.95 6.40 -10.83
CA ASN A 66 -4.80 7.24 -10.52
C ASN A 66 -5.22 8.56 -9.86
N ILE A 67 -6.30 9.20 -10.32
CA ILE A 67 -6.83 10.43 -9.70
C ILE A 67 -7.29 10.15 -8.27
N PHE A 68 -8.05 9.07 -8.06
CA PHE A 68 -8.47 8.62 -6.73
C PHE A 68 -7.27 8.42 -5.80
N GLN A 69 -6.25 7.70 -6.27
CA GLN A 69 -5.03 7.46 -5.51
C GLN A 69 -4.29 8.76 -5.17
N ILE A 70 -4.19 9.73 -6.09
CA ILE A 70 -3.58 11.04 -5.81
C ILE A 70 -4.34 11.74 -4.69
N VAL A 71 -5.66 11.85 -4.80
CA VAL A 71 -6.50 12.58 -3.84
C VAL A 71 -6.44 11.92 -2.46
N VAL A 72 -6.66 10.61 -2.39
CA VAL A 72 -6.69 9.90 -1.10
C VAL A 72 -5.32 9.93 -0.43
N ASN A 73 -4.22 9.68 -1.15
CA ASN A 73 -2.90 9.76 -0.54
C ASN A 73 -2.54 11.20 -0.11
N ALA A 74 -2.97 12.23 -0.85
CA ALA A 74 -2.75 13.62 -0.45
C ALA A 74 -3.53 13.97 0.84
N LEU A 75 -4.77 13.50 0.97
CA LEU A 75 -5.56 13.65 2.19
C LEU A 75 -4.91 12.92 3.37
N LEU A 76 -4.45 11.68 3.17
CA LEU A 76 -3.74 10.94 4.21
C LEU A 76 -2.47 11.68 4.66
N VAL A 77 -1.69 12.23 3.73
CA VAL A 77 -0.52 13.07 4.06
C VAL A 77 -0.91 14.26 4.92
N TYR A 78 -1.95 14.99 4.54
CA TYR A 78 -2.44 16.14 5.30
C TYR A 78 -2.88 15.75 6.72
N TYR A 79 -3.65 14.68 6.87
CA TYR A 79 -4.12 14.23 8.17
C TYR A 79 -3.01 13.67 9.05
N VAL A 80 -2.03 12.91 8.50
CA VAL A 80 -0.87 12.47 9.29
C VAL A 80 -0.04 13.69 9.74
N ALA A 81 0.26 14.62 8.83
CA ALA A 81 1.11 15.79 9.14
C ALA A 81 0.50 16.67 10.24
N THR A 82 -0.84 16.80 10.24
CA THR A 82 -1.55 17.56 11.27
C THR A 82 -1.76 16.78 12.57
N SER A 83 -1.57 15.45 12.59
CA SER A 83 -1.74 14.55 13.74
C SER A 83 -0.52 14.47 14.67
N GLY A 84 0.13 15.60 14.94
CA GLY A 84 1.22 15.71 15.93
C GLY A 84 2.61 15.96 15.34
N TRP A 85 2.86 15.60 14.08
CA TRP A 85 4.15 15.83 13.41
C TRP A 85 4.52 17.31 13.24
N THR A 86 3.52 18.18 13.19
CA THR A 86 3.69 19.63 13.05
C THR A 86 3.63 20.39 14.36
N THR A 87 3.25 19.74 15.47
CA THR A 87 2.91 20.42 16.72
C THR A 87 3.67 19.91 17.95
N HIS A 88 3.88 18.59 18.12
CA HIS A 88 4.30 18.03 19.41
C HIS A 88 5.25 16.81 19.38
N ILE A 89 5.69 16.32 18.21
CA ILE A 89 6.49 15.08 18.13
C ILE A 89 7.98 15.40 17.92
N ASN A 90 8.82 14.91 18.83
CA ASN A 90 10.28 14.88 18.66
C ASN A 90 10.71 13.72 17.75
N PHE A 91 11.72 13.95 16.91
CA PHE A 91 12.37 12.88 16.12
C PHE A 91 13.18 11.95 17.05
N GLY A 92 12.52 10.99 17.70
CA GLY A 92 13.14 10.01 18.60
C GLY A 92 12.13 8.95 19.04
N CYS A 93 12.56 7.82 19.62
CA CYS A 93 11.68 6.68 19.93
C CYS A 93 10.46 7.09 20.80
N VAL A 94 9.29 7.20 20.18
CA VAL A 94 8.02 7.49 20.85
C VAL A 94 7.29 6.17 21.10
N PRO A 95 6.76 5.91 22.31
CA PRO A 95 5.97 4.71 22.59
C PRO A 95 4.71 4.64 21.72
N PHE A 96 4.10 3.46 21.67
CA PHE A 96 2.80 3.28 21.02
C PHE A 96 1.74 4.17 21.68
N ASP A 97 0.89 4.72 20.85
CA ASP A 97 -0.17 5.61 21.27
C ASP A 97 -1.47 4.84 21.49
N TYR A 98 -2.03 4.99 22.69
CA TYR A 98 -3.33 4.49 23.08
C TYR A 98 -4.23 5.63 23.59
N GLY A 99 -3.84 6.89 23.35
CA GLY A 99 -4.57 8.07 23.79
C GLY A 99 -5.95 8.20 23.14
N THR A 100 -6.89 8.77 23.88
CA THR A 100 -8.24 9.11 23.36
C THR A 100 -8.36 10.60 23.01
N ASP A 101 -7.27 11.35 23.07
CA ASP A 101 -7.25 12.75 22.67
C ASP A 101 -7.53 12.91 21.16
N PRO A 102 -7.99 14.09 20.72
CA PRO A 102 -8.39 14.29 19.33
C PRO A 102 -7.26 14.05 18.31
N ILE A 103 -6.00 14.23 18.70
CA ILE A 103 -4.84 14.04 17.81
C ILE A 103 -4.59 12.54 17.62
N SER A 104 -4.55 11.80 18.71
CA SER A 104 -4.41 10.34 18.74
C SER A 104 -5.53 9.63 17.99
N ILE A 105 -6.80 10.00 18.24
CA ILE A 105 -7.96 9.44 17.53
C ILE A 105 -7.91 9.73 16.03
N ARG A 106 -7.50 10.94 15.63
CA ARG A 106 -7.32 11.27 14.21
C ARG A 106 -6.24 10.41 13.58
N LEU A 107 -5.11 10.20 14.26
CA LEU A 107 -4.06 9.31 13.77
C LEU A 107 -4.57 7.88 13.58
N THR A 108 -5.32 7.34 14.54
CA THR A 108 -5.95 6.02 14.44
C THR A 108 -6.87 5.91 13.22
N HIS A 109 -7.70 6.92 12.96
CA HIS A 109 -8.53 6.96 11.74
C HIS A 109 -7.69 6.95 10.46
N VAL A 110 -6.56 7.65 10.45
CA VAL A 110 -5.67 7.69 9.27
C VAL A 110 -5.04 6.32 9.00
N ILE A 111 -4.63 5.60 10.05
CA ILE A 111 -4.13 4.22 9.92
C ILE A 111 -5.23 3.31 9.35
N TYR A 112 -6.47 3.46 9.82
CA TYR A 112 -7.61 2.72 9.28
C TYR A 112 -7.90 3.03 7.81
N TRP A 113 -7.95 4.31 7.43
CA TRP A 113 -8.14 4.68 6.04
C TRP A 113 -6.99 4.19 5.14
N THR A 114 -5.76 4.14 5.67
CA THR A 114 -4.64 3.52 4.98
C THR A 114 -4.88 2.03 4.74
N PHE A 115 -5.38 1.30 5.73
CA PHE A 115 -5.75 -0.10 5.57
C PHE A 115 -6.80 -0.29 4.46
N ILE A 116 -7.83 0.55 4.42
CA ILE A 116 -8.83 0.52 3.35
C ILE A 116 -8.20 0.78 1.98
N VAL A 117 -7.32 1.78 1.86
CA VAL A 117 -6.57 2.04 0.62
C VAL A 117 -5.72 0.84 0.21
N LYS A 118 -5.08 0.15 1.16
CA LYS A 118 -4.29 -1.06 0.86
C LYS A 118 -5.14 -2.19 0.30
N ILE A 119 -6.37 -2.36 0.78
CA ILE A 119 -7.33 -3.30 0.16
C ILE A 119 -7.65 -2.87 -1.28
N ILE A 120 -7.87 -1.57 -1.53
CA ILE A 120 -8.13 -1.05 -2.88
C ILE A 120 -6.92 -1.25 -3.80
N ASP A 121 -5.69 -1.11 -3.28
CA ASP A 121 -4.44 -1.35 -4.03
C ASP A 121 -4.37 -2.80 -4.58
N LEU A 122 -5.05 -3.77 -3.96
CA LEU A 122 -5.14 -5.14 -4.50
C LEU A 122 -5.79 -5.18 -5.88
N SER A 123 -6.66 -4.22 -6.20
CA SER A 123 -7.31 -4.12 -7.52
C SER A 123 -6.31 -3.84 -8.66
N GLU A 124 -5.13 -3.28 -8.39
CA GLU A 124 -4.11 -3.02 -9.41
C GLU A 124 -3.65 -4.31 -10.09
N THR A 125 -3.43 -5.37 -9.30
CA THR A 125 -3.02 -6.66 -9.83
C THR A 125 -4.11 -7.25 -10.74
N ALA A 126 -5.38 -6.99 -10.44
CA ALA A 126 -6.48 -7.41 -11.31
C ALA A 126 -6.46 -6.66 -12.66
N VAL A 127 -6.18 -5.35 -12.65
CA VAL A 127 -6.00 -4.56 -13.87
C VAL A 127 -4.85 -5.09 -14.72
N PHE A 128 -3.72 -5.49 -14.10
CA PHE A 128 -2.59 -6.07 -14.82
C PHE A 128 -2.96 -7.38 -15.53
N ILE A 129 -3.76 -8.24 -14.87
CA ILE A 129 -4.26 -9.49 -15.45
C ILE A 129 -5.17 -9.19 -16.65
N PHE A 130 -6.15 -8.30 -16.48
CA PHE A 130 -7.08 -7.95 -17.56
C PHE A 130 -6.41 -7.29 -18.76
N ARG A 131 -5.27 -6.63 -18.55
CA ARG A 131 -4.44 -6.06 -19.62
C ARG A 131 -3.41 -7.03 -20.20
N LYS A 132 -3.36 -8.28 -19.70
CA LYS A 132 -2.33 -9.28 -20.03
C LYS A 132 -0.89 -8.79 -19.82
N LYS A 133 -0.67 -7.88 -18.86
CA LYS A 133 0.66 -7.36 -18.52
C LYS A 133 1.27 -8.19 -17.37
N ASN A 134 1.31 -9.52 -17.54
CA ASN A 134 1.76 -10.45 -16.50
C ASN A 134 3.21 -10.25 -16.06
N ASN A 135 4.06 -9.65 -16.91
CA ASN A 135 5.44 -9.29 -16.57
C ASN A 135 5.53 -8.30 -15.38
N GLN A 136 4.44 -7.59 -15.07
CA GLN A 136 4.37 -6.66 -13.94
C GLN A 136 4.04 -7.38 -12.62
N ILE A 137 3.44 -8.57 -12.70
CA ILE A 137 3.02 -9.37 -11.54
C ILE A 137 4.20 -10.27 -11.14
N SER A 138 5.20 -9.67 -10.50
CA SER A 138 6.31 -10.42 -9.92
C SER A 138 5.92 -11.03 -8.57
N GLY A 139 6.65 -12.06 -8.12
CA GLY A 139 6.46 -12.61 -6.77
C GLY A 139 6.68 -11.55 -5.67
N LEU A 140 7.58 -10.59 -5.92
CA LEU A 140 7.82 -9.47 -5.01
C LEU A 140 6.62 -8.53 -4.92
N HIS A 141 6.00 -8.21 -6.07
CA HIS A 141 4.77 -7.42 -6.12
C HIS A 141 3.67 -8.08 -5.28
N LEU A 142 3.43 -9.38 -5.52
CA LEU A 142 2.38 -10.11 -4.82
C LEU A 142 2.64 -10.18 -3.30
N TYR A 143 3.88 -10.52 -2.92
CA TYR A 143 4.31 -10.55 -1.52
C TYR A 143 4.13 -9.18 -0.85
N HIS A 144 4.54 -8.10 -1.51
CA HIS A 144 4.39 -6.74 -0.99
C HIS A 144 2.91 -6.36 -0.78
N HIS A 145 2.05 -6.59 -1.75
CA HIS A 145 0.62 -6.26 -1.63
C HIS A 145 -0.07 -7.03 -0.51
N VAL A 146 0.22 -8.33 -0.34
CA VAL A 146 -0.35 -9.14 0.74
C VAL A 146 0.18 -8.71 2.10
N THR A 147 1.51 -8.60 2.24
CA THR A 147 2.13 -8.27 3.53
C THR A 147 1.77 -6.86 3.99
N THR A 148 1.78 -5.86 3.10
CA THR A 148 1.40 -4.49 3.49
C THR A 148 -0.06 -4.37 3.93
N CYS A 149 -0.99 -5.12 3.30
CA CYS A 149 -2.38 -5.20 3.77
C CYS A 149 -2.47 -5.83 5.17
N LEU A 150 -1.77 -6.94 5.40
CA LEU A 150 -1.72 -7.61 6.70
C LEU A 150 -1.14 -6.72 7.78
N PHE A 151 -0.02 -6.04 7.52
CA PHE A 151 0.60 -5.12 8.47
C PHE A 151 -0.29 -3.91 8.77
N ALA A 152 -0.98 -3.37 7.77
CA ALA A 152 -1.92 -2.28 7.98
C ALA A 152 -3.09 -2.72 8.90
N TRP A 153 -3.62 -3.93 8.71
CA TRP A 153 -4.66 -4.48 9.58
C TRP A 153 -4.17 -4.74 11.01
N LEU A 154 -2.99 -5.33 11.18
CA LEU A 154 -2.38 -5.56 12.49
C LEU A 154 -2.16 -4.24 13.23
N SER A 155 -1.69 -3.20 12.52
CA SER A 155 -1.54 -1.87 13.10
C SER A 155 -2.89 -1.30 13.54
N CYS A 156 -3.93 -1.40 12.71
CA CYS A 156 -5.28 -0.98 13.11
C CYS A 156 -5.80 -1.74 14.33
N LYS A 157 -5.55 -3.05 14.41
CA LYS A 157 -6.12 -3.93 15.43
C LYS A 157 -5.44 -3.80 16.79
N TYR A 158 -4.13 -3.56 16.81
CA TYR A 158 -3.33 -3.72 18.03
C TYR A 158 -2.57 -2.46 18.46
N TRP A 159 -2.06 -1.65 17.55
CA TRP A 159 -1.22 -0.51 17.94
C TRP A 159 -1.25 0.65 16.92
N THR A 160 -1.52 1.85 17.41
CA THR A 160 -1.24 3.08 16.67
C THR A 160 0.18 3.54 17.02
N SER A 161 1.04 3.70 16.00
CA SER A 161 2.43 4.13 16.20
C SER A 161 2.70 5.45 15.52
N TYR A 162 3.15 6.45 16.30
CA TYR A 162 3.67 7.69 15.74
C TYR A 162 4.83 7.41 14.79
N MET A 163 5.80 6.58 15.17
CA MET A 163 6.91 6.20 14.28
C MET A 163 6.46 5.51 13.00
N GLY A 164 5.52 4.56 13.10
CA GLY A 164 4.92 3.94 11.92
C GLY A 164 4.19 4.95 11.02
N SER A 165 3.60 5.99 11.61
CA SER A 165 2.93 7.05 10.85
C SER A 165 3.89 7.91 10.03
N LEU A 166 5.18 8.02 10.40
CA LEU A 166 6.19 8.69 9.56
C LEU A 166 6.43 7.91 8.28
N THR A 167 6.58 6.59 8.40
CA THR A 167 6.73 5.69 7.25
C THR A 167 5.51 5.77 6.34
N LEU A 168 4.32 5.91 6.94
CA LEU A 168 3.08 6.15 6.21
C LEU A 168 3.06 7.52 5.51
N LEU A 169 3.47 8.60 6.18
CA LEU A 169 3.54 9.94 5.60
C LEU A 169 4.42 9.95 4.35
N ILE A 170 5.63 9.36 4.47
CA ILE A 170 6.57 9.23 3.36
C ILE A 170 5.98 8.32 2.28
N ASN A 171 5.33 7.21 2.65
CA ASN A 171 4.64 6.34 1.69
C ASN A 171 3.65 7.12 0.85
N CYS A 172 2.69 7.76 1.49
CA CYS A 172 1.60 8.43 0.81
C CYS A 172 2.13 9.59 -0.03
N GLY A 173 3.13 10.34 0.46
CA GLY A 173 3.80 11.38 -0.32
C GLY A 173 4.44 10.85 -1.61
N VAL A 174 5.14 9.72 -1.54
CA VAL A 174 5.71 9.05 -2.71
C VAL A 174 4.62 8.55 -3.66
N HIS A 175 3.50 8.03 -3.13
CA HIS A 175 2.37 7.60 -3.96
C HIS A 175 1.71 8.79 -4.67
N VAL A 176 1.55 9.95 -4.02
CA VAL A 176 1.08 11.17 -4.69
C VAL A 176 1.98 11.52 -5.88
N ILE A 177 3.30 11.51 -5.70
CA ILE A 177 4.26 11.80 -6.78
C ILE A 177 4.15 10.75 -7.90
N MET A 178 4.12 9.46 -7.55
CA MET A 178 4.07 8.35 -8.50
C MET A 178 2.78 8.36 -9.34
N TYR A 179 1.61 8.50 -8.71
CA TYR A 179 0.35 8.51 -9.47
C TYR A 179 0.16 9.81 -10.25
N THR A 180 0.67 10.95 -9.76
CA THR A 180 0.71 12.19 -10.53
C THR A 180 1.57 12.01 -11.79
N TYR A 181 2.73 11.36 -11.65
CA TYR A 181 3.57 10.97 -12.78
C TYR A 181 2.82 10.07 -13.79
N TYR A 182 2.05 9.09 -13.32
CA TYR A 182 1.26 8.22 -14.19
C TYR A 182 0.13 8.96 -14.91
N LEU A 183 -0.55 9.88 -14.22
CA LEU A 183 -1.59 10.71 -14.83
C LEU A 183 -0.98 11.61 -15.92
N LEU A 184 0.13 12.28 -15.63
CA LEU A 184 0.82 13.15 -16.57
C LEU A 184 1.38 12.40 -17.78
N SER A 185 1.98 11.22 -17.57
CA SER A 185 2.50 10.40 -18.69
C SER A 185 1.38 9.94 -19.64
N SER A 186 0.17 9.72 -19.13
CA SER A 186 -0.99 9.36 -19.95
C SER A 186 -1.52 10.48 -20.86
N THR A 187 -1.14 11.75 -20.60
CA THR A 187 -1.56 12.90 -21.44
C THR A 187 -0.80 13.04 -22.75
N GLY A 188 0.33 12.33 -22.91
CA GLY A 188 1.06 12.25 -24.18
C GLY A 188 1.75 13.54 -24.65
N LYS A 189 1.76 14.63 -23.86
CA LYS A 189 2.40 15.89 -24.25
C LYS A 189 3.94 15.74 -24.32
N PRO A 190 4.59 16.03 -25.46
CA PRO A 190 6.04 15.85 -25.62
C PRO A 190 6.88 16.64 -24.60
N SER A 191 6.45 17.85 -24.25
CA SER A 191 7.10 18.70 -23.24
C SER A 191 7.08 18.09 -21.85
N ILE A 192 5.99 17.41 -21.48
CA ILE A 192 5.82 16.75 -20.19
C ILE A 192 6.62 15.43 -20.17
N GLN A 193 6.60 14.67 -21.26
CA GLN A 193 7.35 13.40 -21.36
C GLN A 193 8.87 13.58 -21.21
N GLY A 194 9.43 14.71 -21.67
CA GLY A 194 10.84 15.05 -21.46
C GLY A 194 11.21 15.16 -19.98
N VAL A 195 10.44 15.94 -19.22
CA VAL A 195 10.64 16.12 -17.77
C VAL A 195 10.40 14.82 -17.00
N LEU A 196 9.37 14.06 -17.38
CA LEU A 196 9.06 12.77 -16.76
C LEU A 196 10.19 11.75 -16.94
N LYS A 197 10.88 11.71 -18.08
CA LYS A 197 12.02 10.79 -18.27
C LYS A 197 13.17 11.06 -17.30
N VAL A 198 13.41 12.34 -16.98
CA VAL A 198 14.46 12.76 -16.04
C VAL A 198 14.08 12.43 -14.60
N ILE A 199 12.82 12.60 -14.22
CA ILE A 199 12.34 12.36 -12.84
C ILE A 199 12.18 10.87 -12.52
N LYS A 200 11.89 10.03 -13.52
CA LYS A 200 11.65 8.59 -13.39
C LYS A 200 12.68 7.85 -12.50
N PRO A 201 14.01 7.96 -12.70
CA PRO A 201 14.98 7.28 -11.85
C PRO A 201 14.94 7.73 -10.39
N TYR A 202 14.64 9.00 -10.12
CA TYR A 202 14.55 9.53 -8.76
C TYR A 202 13.32 8.99 -8.02
N ILE A 203 12.17 8.86 -8.69
CA ILE A 203 10.97 8.22 -8.10
C ILE A 203 11.30 6.78 -7.72
N THR A 204 11.96 6.04 -8.60
CA THR A 204 12.39 4.66 -8.32
C THR A 204 13.36 4.62 -7.14
N ILE A 205 14.37 5.51 -7.08
CA ILE A 205 15.30 5.57 -5.95
C ILE A 205 14.56 5.83 -4.64
N VAL A 206 13.62 6.78 -4.60
CA VAL A 206 12.85 7.10 -3.39
C VAL A 206 11.96 5.92 -2.98
N GLN A 207 11.33 5.22 -3.93
CA GLN A 207 10.57 4.00 -3.66
C GLN A 207 11.45 2.89 -3.08
N MET A 208 12.68 2.74 -3.59
CA MET A 208 13.63 1.72 -3.16
C MET A 208 14.27 2.04 -1.80
N VAL A 209 14.57 3.32 -1.52
CA VAL A 209 15.07 3.78 -0.21
C VAL A 209 14.02 3.56 0.87
N ARG A 210 12.75 3.86 0.56
CA ARG A 210 11.63 3.55 1.45
C ARG A 210 11.45 2.05 1.67
N TYR A 211 11.59 1.25 0.62
CA TYR A 211 11.52 -0.22 0.75
C TYR A 211 12.61 -0.71 1.70
N ASN A 212 13.85 -0.23 1.57
CA ASN A 212 14.94 -0.60 2.47
C ASN A 212 14.71 -0.15 3.92
N SER A 213 14.30 1.10 4.18
CA SER A 213 14.11 1.58 5.57
C SER A 213 12.98 0.88 6.33
N GLY A 214 12.00 0.29 5.64
CA GLY A 214 10.99 -0.59 6.26
C GLY A 214 11.37 -2.08 6.29
N PHE A 215 12.30 -2.53 5.44
CA PHE A 215 12.63 -3.95 5.22
C PHE A 215 14.00 -4.38 5.78
N SER A 216 14.83 -3.44 6.25
CA SER A 216 16.12 -3.70 6.92
C SER A 216 16.01 -4.58 8.17
N SER A 217 14.81 -4.88 8.65
CA SER A 217 14.60 -5.84 9.73
C SER A 217 14.54 -7.31 9.27
N PHE A 218 14.45 -7.65 7.97
CA PHE A 218 14.07 -9.03 7.58
C PHE A 218 14.70 -9.70 6.31
N MET A 219 15.60 -9.11 5.50
CA MET A 219 16.31 -9.89 4.43
C MET A 219 17.59 -9.25 3.84
N PRO A 220 18.56 -10.03 3.28
CA PRO A 220 19.84 -9.50 2.77
C PRO A 220 19.77 -8.82 1.39
N PHE A 221 20.43 -7.66 1.30
CA PHE A 221 20.55 -6.73 0.16
C PHE A 221 21.05 -7.32 -1.18
N LYS A 222 21.78 -8.45 -1.16
CA LYS A 222 22.52 -8.97 -2.33
C LYS A 222 21.63 -9.66 -3.37
N GLU A 223 20.56 -10.32 -2.95
CA GLU A 223 19.59 -10.99 -3.84
C GLU A 223 18.72 -9.98 -4.62
N PHE A 224 18.49 -8.81 -4.03
CA PHE A 224 17.60 -7.76 -4.53
C PHE A 224 18.21 -6.95 -5.68
N TYR A 225 19.49 -6.57 -5.56
CA TYR A 225 20.20 -5.79 -6.59
C TYR A 225 20.23 -6.52 -7.93
N ARG A 226 20.36 -7.86 -7.91
CA ARG A 226 20.34 -8.71 -9.12
C ARG A 226 18.97 -8.72 -9.82
N ARG A 227 17.86 -8.49 -9.10
CA ARG A 227 16.49 -8.44 -9.67
C ARG A 227 16.07 -7.03 -10.12
N ALA A 228 16.61 -5.98 -9.50
CA ALA A 228 16.35 -4.59 -9.90
C ALA A 228 16.84 -4.28 -11.32
N THR A 229 17.97 -4.86 -11.74
CA THR A 229 18.49 -4.73 -13.11
C THR A 229 17.59 -5.39 -14.16
N TYR A 230 16.89 -6.47 -13.79
CA TYR A 230 15.88 -7.13 -14.65
C TYR A 230 14.61 -6.28 -14.82
N LEU A 231 14.20 -5.53 -13.79
CA LEU A 231 13.03 -4.63 -13.85
C LEU A 231 13.25 -3.39 -14.72
N ASN A 232 14.50 -2.92 -14.87
CA ASN A 232 14.85 -1.87 -15.82
C ASN A 232 14.55 -2.26 -17.28
N GLY A 233 14.67 -3.55 -17.63
CA GLY A 233 14.29 -4.07 -18.95
C GLY A 233 12.77 -4.21 -19.15
N ALA A 234 12.02 -4.53 -18.09
CA ALA A 234 10.56 -4.65 -18.15
C ALA A 234 9.84 -3.29 -18.26
N LEU A 235 10.47 -2.21 -17.77
CA LEU A 235 9.98 -0.83 -17.83
C LEU A 235 10.09 -0.19 -19.23
N TYR A 236 10.76 -0.84 -20.19
CA TYR A 236 10.78 -0.44 -21.61
C TYR A 236 9.46 -0.76 -22.33
N TYR A 237 8.59 -1.61 -21.77
CA TYR A 237 7.38 -2.14 -22.42
C TYR A 237 6.06 -1.68 -21.77
N ILE A 238 6.08 -0.51 -21.12
CA ILE A 238 4.87 0.24 -20.71
C ILE A 238 4.25 1.03 -21.88
N TYR A 239 4.78 0.85 -23.09
CA TYR A 239 4.03 0.97 -24.33
C TYR A 239 3.75 -0.44 -24.85
#